data_AF-A0A261AEZ1-F1
#
_entry.id   AF-A0A261AEZ1-F1
#
_cell.length_a   1.000
_cell.length_b   1.000
_cell.length_c   1.000
_cell.angle_alpha   90.00
_cell.angle_beta   90.00
_cell.angle_gamma   90.00
#
_symmetry.space_group_name_H-M   'P 1'
#
loop_
_entity.id
_entity.type
_entity.pdbx_description
1 polymer ?
#
loop_
_entity_poly.entity_id
_entity_poly.type
_entity_poly.pdbx_seq_one_letter_code
_entity_poly.pdbx_strand_id
1 'polypeptide(L)'
;MERSFGFSYAKIGTLLLSVPCVAIYTVTYTEFLTLFRPNFDMTLSDERKAFVYEKMIEALRNGPSNCEEEGVYCKRPETQHVDCGRVLEGDKTYLQTLTGDSRIPLIVDPILNMSCSAINSRIRPSHLHFEPLKLGGTAFARIVYTDYEFIEKQVQVSYHPQNLFCFAIDQKAPREFHDNMKSLSECLPNIILLP
;
A
#
# COMPACT_ATOMS: atom_id res chain seq x y z
N MET A 1 4.17 -67.87 -40.84
CA MET A 1 4.24 -66.81 -41.87
C MET A 1 2.81 -66.34 -42.08
N GLU A 2 2.37 -65.10 -41.89
CA GLU A 2 2.99 -63.81 -41.54
C GLU A 2 1.91 -62.97 -40.85
N ARG A 3 2.35 -62.03 -40.00
CA ARG A 3 1.54 -60.96 -39.39
C ARG A 3 1.40 -59.80 -40.37
N SER A 4 0.25 -59.12 -40.41
CA SER A 4 0.18 -57.65 -40.58
C SER A 4 -1.24 -57.14 -40.30
N PHE A 5 -1.47 -56.49 -39.16
CA PHE A 5 -1.38 -55.03 -38.91
C PHE A 5 -2.66 -54.26 -39.29
N GLY A 6 -3.65 -54.30 -38.38
CA GLY A 6 -4.74 -53.33 -38.33
C GLY A 6 -4.50 -52.35 -37.18
N PHE A 7 -3.81 -51.23 -37.45
CA PHE A 7 -3.62 -50.17 -36.46
C PHE A 7 -4.83 -49.22 -36.49
N SER A 8 -5.52 -49.14 -35.35
CA SER A 8 -6.68 -48.28 -35.12
C SER A 8 -6.26 -46.81 -35.08
N TYR A 9 -6.63 -46.04 -36.12
CA TYR A 9 -6.40 -44.60 -36.25
C TYR A 9 -7.16 -43.73 -35.23
N ALA A 10 -7.99 -44.32 -34.36
CA ALA A 10 -8.88 -43.58 -33.47
C ALA A 10 -8.24 -43.11 -32.14
N LYS A 11 -7.07 -43.65 -31.75
CA LYS A 11 -6.40 -43.27 -30.48
C LYS A 11 -5.26 -42.25 -30.63
N ILE A 12 -4.82 -41.97 -31.86
CA ILE A 12 -3.74 -41.01 -32.14
C ILE A 12 -4.32 -39.58 -32.31
N GLY A 13 -5.54 -39.46 -32.85
CA GLY A 13 -6.20 -38.17 -33.05
C GLY A 13 -6.63 -37.46 -31.75
N THR A 14 -6.91 -38.20 -30.68
CA THR A 14 -7.30 -37.64 -29.37
C THR A 14 -6.11 -37.17 -28.54
N LEU A 15 -4.90 -37.71 -28.77
CA LEU A 15 -3.68 -37.26 -28.09
C LEU A 15 -3.06 -36.02 -28.75
N LEU A 16 -3.21 -35.88 -30.07
CA LEU A 16 -2.65 -34.76 -30.82
C LEU A 16 -3.45 -33.45 -30.71
N LEU A 17 -4.71 -33.50 -30.28
CA LEU A 17 -5.54 -32.30 -30.04
C LEU A 17 -5.51 -31.82 -28.58
N SER A 18 -5.22 -32.69 -27.62
CA SER A 18 -5.16 -32.33 -26.20
C SER A 18 -3.87 -31.59 -25.83
N VAL A 19 -2.72 -32.00 -26.38
CA VAL A 19 -1.42 -31.35 -26.16
C VAL A 19 -1.40 -29.88 -26.63
N PRO A 20 -1.83 -29.53 -27.85
CA PRO A 20 -1.84 -28.13 -28.28
C PRO A 20 -2.88 -27.30 -27.51
N CYS A 21 -4.05 -27.85 -27.15
CA CYS A 21 -5.03 -27.14 -26.34
C CYS A 21 -4.51 -26.84 -24.92
N VAL A 22 -3.83 -27.80 -24.28
CA VAL A 22 -3.20 -27.58 -22.97
C VAL A 22 -2.05 -26.58 -23.08
N ALA A 23 -1.23 -26.66 -24.13
CA ALA A 23 -0.16 -25.69 -24.37
C ALA A 23 -0.73 -24.27 -24.55
N ILE A 24 -1.76 -24.08 -25.38
CA ILE A 24 -2.43 -22.79 -25.57
C ILE A 24 -3.04 -22.29 -24.25
N TYR A 25 -3.69 -23.15 -23.47
CA TYR A 25 -4.26 -22.77 -22.18
C TYR A 25 -3.19 -22.35 -21.16
N THR A 26 -2.04 -23.06 -21.12
CA THR A 26 -0.93 -22.70 -20.24
C THR A 26 -0.23 -21.41 -20.68
N VAL A 27 -0.02 -21.19 -21.98
CA VAL A 27 0.62 -19.98 -22.53
C VAL A 27 -0.26 -18.75 -22.30
N THR A 28 -1.57 -18.86 -22.60
CA THR A 28 -2.54 -17.77 -22.35
C THR A 28 -2.68 -17.48 -20.85
N TYR A 29 -2.63 -18.49 -19.98
CA TYR A 29 -2.65 -18.29 -18.53
C TYR A 29 -1.37 -17.62 -18.01
N THR A 30 -0.18 -17.99 -18.51
CA THR A 30 1.07 -17.32 -18.13
C THR A 30 1.11 -15.86 -18.61
N GLU A 31 0.66 -15.58 -19.83
CA GLU A 31 0.58 -14.20 -20.33
C GLU A 31 -0.47 -13.37 -19.57
N PHE A 32 -1.63 -13.96 -19.26
CA PHE A 32 -2.64 -13.32 -18.43
C PHE A 32 -2.11 -13.04 -17.02
N LEU A 33 -1.41 -13.98 -16.39
CA LEU A 33 -0.77 -13.78 -15.09
C LEU A 33 0.32 -12.70 -15.12
N THR A 34 1.07 -12.55 -16.22
CA THR A 34 2.02 -11.43 -16.37
C THR A 34 1.34 -10.08 -16.52
N LEU A 35 0.14 -10.03 -17.11
CA LEU A 35 -0.67 -8.82 -17.26
C LEU A 35 -1.22 -8.30 -15.92
N PHE A 36 -1.44 -9.19 -14.94
CA PHE A 36 -1.88 -8.84 -13.59
C PHE A 36 -0.76 -8.86 -12.54
N ARG A 37 0.50 -9.12 -12.93
CA ARG A 37 1.62 -8.99 -12.01
C ARG A 37 1.90 -7.48 -11.89
N PRO A 38 1.69 -6.85 -10.74
CA PRO A 38 2.09 -5.47 -10.57
C PRO A 38 3.59 -5.36 -10.89
N ASN A 39 3.96 -4.57 -11.89
CA ASN A 39 5.32 -4.14 -12.17
C ASN A 39 5.83 -3.17 -11.09
N PHE A 40 5.52 -3.43 -9.83
CA PHE A 40 6.13 -2.73 -8.71
C PHE A 40 7.29 -3.59 -8.26
N ASP A 41 8.46 -3.29 -8.82
CA ASP A 41 9.72 -3.75 -8.26
C ASP A 41 9.82 -3.18 -6.84
N MET A 42 9.56 -4.04 -5.84
CA MET A 42 9.68 -3.70 -4.43
C MET A 42 11.14 -3.62 -3.98
N THR A 43 12.09 -3.97 -4.86
CA THR A 43 13.52 -3.96 -4.56
C THR A 43 14.19 -2.77 -5.21
N LEU A 44 14.68 -1.85 -4.39
CA LEU A 44 15.51 -0.74 -4.85
C LEU A 44 16.91 -1.26 -5.22
N SER A 45 17.50 -0.75 -6.30
CA SER A 45 18.94 -0.93 -6.55
C SER A 45 19.73 -0.32 -5.39
N ASP A 46 20.94 -0.84 -5.12
CA ASP A 46 21.72 -0.36 -3.98
C ASP A 46 22.11 1.12 -4.11
N GLU A 47 22.36 1.59 -5.34
CA GLU A 47 22.55 3.02 -5.64
C GLU A 47 21.32 3.84 -5.27
N ARG A 48 20.12 3.36 -5.61
CA ARG A 48 18.86 4.04 -5.31
C ARG A 48 18.52 4.01 -3.83
N LYS A 49 18.86 2.93 -3.12
CA LYS A 49 18.78 2.87 -1.65
C LYS A 49 19.68 3.92 -1.01
N ALA A 50 20.93 4.03 -1.46
CA ALA A 50 21.88 5.01 -0.94
C ALA A 50 21.37 6.45 -1.12
N PHE A 51 20.86 6.79 -2.31
CA PHE A 51 20.23 8.09 -2.56
C PHE A 51 19.06 8.37 -1.62
N VAL A 52 18.15 7.41 -1.46
CA VAL A 52 16.98 7.54 -0.58
C VAL A 52 17.40 7.75 0.88
N TYR A 53 18.33 6.93 1.38
CA TYR A 53 18.81 7.06 2.76
C TYR A 53 19.56 8.37 2.99
N GLU A 54 20.35 8.85 2.04
CA GLU A 54 21.02 10.14 2.13
C GLU A 54 20.01 11.28 2.29
N LYS A 55 18.98 11.32 1.43
CA LYS A 55 17.90 12.33 1.50
C LYS A 55 17.13 12.28 2.81
N MET A 56 16.91 11.09 3.36
CA MET A 56 16.27 10.94 4.66
C MET A 56 17.16 11.35 5.83
N ILE A 57 18.45 11.00 5.81
CA ILE A 57 19.40 11.40 6.83
C ILE A 57 19.47 12.93 6.88
N GLU A 58 19.46 13.59 5.72
CA GLU A 58 19.38 15.05 5.60
C GLU A 58 18.08 15.60 6.24
N ALA A 59 16.93 15.01 5.91
CA ALA A 59 15.62 15.36 6.49
C ALA A 59 15.59 15.19 8.02
N LEU A 60 16.13 14.08 8.54
CA LEU A 60 16.19 13.79 9.98
C LEU A 60 17.21 14.67 10.71
N ARG A 61 18.34 15.01 10.07
CA ARG A 61 19.38 15.89 10.64
C ARG A 61 18.92 17.32 10.84
N ASN A 62 18.02 17.79 9.97
CA ASN A 62 17.40 19.11 10.12
C ASN A 62 16.42 19.18 11.31
N GLY A 63 16.32 18.09 12.09
CA GLY A 63 15.51 17.95 13.29
C GLY A 63 14.06 17.57 12.97
N PRO A 64 13.28 17.07 13.95
CA PRO A 64 11.84 17.14 13.81
C PRO A 64 11.51 18.61 13.58
N SER A 65 10.83 18.92 12.47
CA SER A 65 10.23 20.24 12.32
C SER A 65 9.42 20.52 13.58
N ASN A 66 9.44 21.74 14.11
CA ASN A 66 8.61 22.17 15.25
C ASN A 66 7.10 22.09 14.97
N CYS A 67 6.68 21.35 13.94
CA CYS A 67 5.30 21.14 13.51
C CYS A 67 4.37 20.68 14.64
N GLU A 68 4.84 19.84 15.56
CA GLU A 68 4.03 19.40 16.70
C GLU A 68 3.74 20.56 17.67
N GLU A 69 4.72 21.41 17.94
CA GLU A 69 4.58 22.60 18.79
C GLU A 69 3.81 23.73 18.08
N GLU A 70 3.97 23.84 16.77
CA GLU A 70 3.30 24.82 15.91
C GLU A 70 1.84 24.43 15.59
N GLY A 71 1.39 23.23 15.97
CA GLY A 71 0.04 22.72 15.66
C GLY A 71 -0.18 22.50 14.17
N VAL A 72 0.90 22.24 13.42
CA VAL A 72 0.90 22.04 11.97
C VAL A 72 1.13 20.56 11.66
N TYR A 73 0.58 20.10 10.54
CA TYR A 73 0.80 18.75 10.05
C TYR A 73 2.29 18.46 9.81
N CYS A 74 2.80 17.43 10.50
CA CYS A 74 4.16 16.96 10.35
C CYS A 74 4.31 16.08 9.09
N LYS A 75 5.10 16.57 8.13
CA LYS A 75 5.49 15.78 6.94
C LYS A 75 6.48 14.69 7.37
N ARG A 76 6.30 13.49 6.83
CA ARG A 76 7.29 12.43 7.00
C ARG A 76 8.60 12.77 6.27
N PRO A 77 9.76 12.24 6.70
CA PRO A 77 11.05 12.49 6.07
C PRO A 77 11.04 12.29 4.54
N GLU A 78 10.32 11.28 4.04
CA GLU A 78 10.21 10.95 2.62
C GLU A 78 9.50 12.05 1.81
N THR A 79 8.81 12.98 2.46
CA THR A 79 7.99 14.03 1.83
C THR A 79 8.35 15.44 2.28
N GLN A 80 9.31 15.62 3.20
CA GLN A 80 9.68 16.95 3.71
C GLN A 80 10.15 17.90 2.60
N HIS A 81 10.86 17.38 1.61
CA HIS A 81 11.37 18.10 0.45
C HIS A 81 10.28 18.46 -0.59
N VAL A 82 9.04 17.98 -0.43
CA VAL A 82 7.96 18.19 -1.39
C VAL A 82 7.23 19.51 -1.11
N ASP A 83 7.24 20.39 -2.10
CA ASP A 83 6.43 21.60 -2.15
C ASP A 83 5.05 21.27 -2.75
N CYS A 84 4.05 21.13 -1.87
CA CYS A 84 2.68 20.81 -2.27
C CYS A 84 2.04 21.91 -3.13
N GLY A 85 2.41 23.18 -2.95
CA GLY A 85 1.84 24.29 -3.72
C GLY A 85 2.15 24.14 -5.20
N ARG A 86 3.44 23.96 -5.52
CA ARG A 86 3.91 23.73 -6.90
C ARG A 86 3.34 22.46 -7.52
N VAL A 87 3.18 21.40 -6.72
CA VAL A 87 2.54 20.15 -7.18
C VAL A 87 1.08 20.40 -7.57
N LEU A 88 0.31 21.08 -6.72
CA LEU A 88 -1.12 21.34 -6.95
C LEU A 88 -1.36 22.36 -8.09
N GLU A 89 -0.43 23.28 -8.31
CA GLU A 89 -0.43 24.20 -9.46
C GLU A 89 -0.04 23.51 -10.78
N GLY A 90 0.47 22.28 -10.72
CA GLY A 90 0.84 21.52 -11.91
C GLY A 90 2.15 21.97 -12.55
N ASP A 91 3.11 22.48 -11.75
CA ASP A 91 4.45 22.84 -12.21
C ASP A 91 5.18 21.60 -12.76
N LYS A 92 5.14 21.45 -14.09
CA LYS A 92 5.71 20.28 -14.78
C LYS A 92 7.21 20.15 -14.57
N THR A 93 7.93 21.27 -14.51
CA THR A 93 9.39 21.28 -14.32
C THR A 93 9.73 20.76 -12.93
N TYR A 94 8.98 21.17 -11.91
CA TYR A 94 9.15 20.65 -10.56
C TYR A 94 8.71 19.18 -10.43
N LEU A 95 7.60 18.79 -11.05
CA LEU A 95 7.12 17.40 -10.99
C LEU A 95 8.14 16.41 -11.58
N GLN A 96 8.92 16.82 -12.57
CA GLN A 96 10.03 16.02 -13.10
C GLN A 96 11.14 15.78 -12.06
N THR A 97 11.30 16.66 -11.06
CA THR A 97 12.27 16.44 -9.97
C THR A 97 11.78 15.50 -8.88
N LEU A 98 10.50 15.11 -8.88
CA LEU A 98 9.88 14.25 -7.86
C LEU A 98 9.43 12.87 -8.38
N THR A 99 9.44 12.68 -9.70
CA THR A 99 8.91 11.49 -10.37
C THR A 99 10.02 10.62 -10.95
N GLY A 100 9.68 9.42 -11.43
CA GLY A 100 10.65 8.47 -11.96
C GLY A 100 11.65 8.03 -10.90
N ASP A 101 12.94 8.11 -11.22
CA ASP A 101 14.03 7.68 -10.34
C ASP A 101 14.21 8.57 -9.11
N SER A 102 13.75 9.83 -9.18
CA SER A 102 13.77 10.78 -8.05
C SER A 102 12.70 10.49 -7.01
N ARG A 103 11.75 9.58 -7.29
CA ARG A 103 10.68 9.25 -6.35
C ARG A 103 11.25 8.47 -5.16
N ILE A 104 11.08 9.06 -3.98
CA ILE A 104 11.37 8.39 -2.70
C ILE A 104 10.20 7.44 -2.36
N PRO A 105 10.44 6.14 -2.20
CA PRO A 105 9.41 5.20 -1.77
C PRO A 105 9.10 5.39 -0.28
N LEU A 106 7.95 4.86 0.16
CA LEU A 106 7.67 4.76 1.58
C LEU A 106 8.73 3.86 2.22
N ILE A 107 9.33 4.31 3.31
CA ILE A 107 10.24 3.50 4.10
C ILE A 107 9.48 3.01 5.31
N VAL A 108 9.43 1.68 5.41
CA VAL A 108 8.79 0.99 6.53
C VAL A 108 9.52 1.35 7.80
N ASP A 109 8.79 1.78 8.83
CA ASP A 109 9.33 1.93 10.17
C ASP A 109 9.37 0.56 10.86
N PRO A 110 10.55 -0.06 11.04
CA PRO A 110 10.64 -1.40 11.62
C PRO A 110 10.33 -1.41 13.14
N ILE A 111 10.22 -0.23 13.78
CA ILE A 111 9.94 -0.09 15.21
C ILE A 111 8.74 0.84 15.39
N LEU A 112 7.74 0.70 14.52
CA LEU A 112 6.52 1.51 14.59
C LEU A 112 5.84 1.32 15.95
N ASN A 113 5.70 2.40 16.71
CA ASN A 113 5.09 2.35 18.02
C ASN A 113 3.56 2.18 17.91
N MET A 114 3.08 0.98 18.25
CA MET A 114 1.67 0.59 18.20
C MET A 114 0.92 0.79 19.53
N SER A 115 1.49 1.51 20.50
CA SER A 115 0.73 1.89 21.71
C SER A 115 -0.42 2.85 21.36
N CYS A 116 -1.52 2.79 22.10
CA CYS A 116 -2.65 3.70 21.86
C CYS A 116 -2.29 5.18 22.02
N SER A 117 -1.31 5.52 22.86
CA SER A 117 -0.81 6.89 22.97
C SER A 117 -0.21 7.35 21.64
N ALA A 118 0.67 6.53 21.04
CA ALA A 118 1.33 6.84 19.78
C ALA A 118 0.36 6.81 18.58
N ILE A 119 -0.58 5.85 18.53
CA ILE A 119 -1.61 5.81 17.47
C ILE A 119 -2.51 7.05 17.56
N ASN A 120 -2.96 7.42 18.75
CA ASN A 120 -3.80 8.60 18.94
C ASN A 120 -3.05 9.89 18.57
N SER A 121 -1.78 10.05 18.96
CA SER A 121 -1.02 11.26 18.61
C SER A 121 -0.84 11.42 17.10
N ARG A 122 -0.70 10.31 16.36
CA ARG A 122 -0.62 10.32 14.90
C ARG A 122 -1.97 10.64 14.24
N ILE A 123 -3.08 10.04 14.68
CA ILE A 123 -4.39 10.19 14.01
C ILE A 123 -5.16 11.42 14.49
N ARG A 124 -5.17 11.66 15.79
CA ARG A 124 -5.93 12.73 16.45
C ARG A 124 -5.01 13.52 17.39
N PRO A 125 -4.10 14.34 16.84
CA PRO A 125 -3.32 15.28 17.65
C PRO A 125 -4.20 16.09 18.60
N SER A 126 -3.72 16.32 19.81
CA SER A 126 -4.48 16.96 20.89
C SER A 126 -4.92 18.39 20.59
N HIS A 127 -4.23 19.08 19.67
CA HIS A 127 -4.54 20.43 19.23
C HIS A 127 -5.70 20.50 18.22
N LEU A 128 -6.15 19.36 17.66
CA LEU A 128 -7.26 19.35 16.71
C LEU A 128 -8.60 19.38 17.44
N HIS A 129 -9.36 20.43 17.20
CA HIS A 129 -10.75 20.57 17.65
C HIS A 129 -11.70 20.27 16.49
N PHE A 130 -12.66 19.36 16.72
CA PHE A 130 -13.61 18.92 15.70
C PHE A 130 -14.99 19.51 15.99
N GLU A 131 -15.42 20.42 15.12
CA GLU A 131 -16.79 20.93 15.14
C GLU A 131 -17.77 19.85 14.66
N PRO A 132 -18.95 19.69 15.29
CA PRO A 132 -19.94 18.72 14.85
C PRO A 132 -20.33 18.90 13.37
N LEU A 133 -20.31 17.81 12.61
CA LEU A 133 -20.75 17.76 11.22
C LEU A 133 -22.27 17.90 11.15
N LYS A 134 -22.75 18.83 10.32
CA LYS A 134 -24.18 19.15 10.16
C LYS A 134 -25.04 17.98 9.69
N LEU A 135 -24.47 17.11 8.85
CA LEU A 135 -25.16 15.96 8.26
C LEU A 135 -24.83 14.64 8.97
N GLY A 136 -24.14 14.70 10.12
CA GLY A 136 -23.52 13.54 10.74
C GLY A 136 -22.20 13.15 10.05
N GLY A 137 -21.68 11.96 10.39
CA GLY A 137 -20.43 11.47 9.84
C GLY A 137 -20.58 10.52 8.65
N THR A 138 -19.46 10.25 8.01
CA THR A 138 -19.33 9.35 6.86
C THR A 138 -18.79 7.99 7.29
N ALA A 139 -19.33 6.91 6.73
CA ALA A 139 -18.82 5.56 6.91
C ALA A 139 -17.90 5.16 5.73
N PHE A 140 -16.67 4.74 6.04
CA PHE A 140 -15.69 4.24 5.08
C PHE A 140 -15.55 2.74 5.26
N ALA A 141 -15.79 1.95 4.21
CA ALA A 141 -15.57 0.50 4.22
C ALA A 141 -14.46 0.13 3.24
N ARG A 142 -13.44 -0.62 3.69
CA ARG A 142 -12.27 -0.98 2.86
C ARG A 142 -11.81 -2.41 3.12
N ILE A 143 -11.39 -3.08 2.04
CA ILE A 143 -10.68 -4.35 2.10
C ILE A 143 -9.18 -4.05 2.06
N VAL A 144 -8.40 -4.61 2.98
CA VAL A 144 -6.98 -4.28 3.18
C VAL A 144 -6.13 -5.53 3.39
N TYR A 145 -4.86 -5.50 2.98
CA TYR A 145 -3.96 -6.66 3.10
C TYR A 145 -2.48 -6.33 3.33
N THR A 146 -2.05 -5.07 3.18
CA THR A 146 -0.67 -4.61 3.35
C THR A 146 -0.63 -3.12 3.66
N ASP A 147 0.57 -2.58 3.91
CA ASP A 147 0.88 -1.15 3.99
C ASP A 147 0.10 -0.43 5.10
N TYR A 148 0.22 -0.92 6.34
CA TYR A 148 -0.45 -0.37 7.52
C TYR A 148 -0.29 1.16 7.63
N GLU A 149 0.92 1.68 7.46
CA GLU A 149 1.20 3.12 7.58
C GLU A 149 0.42 3.96 6.56
N PHE A 150 0.18 3.42 5.36
CA PHE A 150 -0.66 4.09 4.36
C PHE A 150 -2.14 4.07 4.75
N ILE A 151 -2.62 2.98 5.33
CA ILE A 151 -4.00 2.88 5.84
C ILE A 151 -4.20 3.84 7.01
N GLU A 152 -3.27 3.87 7.96
CA GLU A 152 -3.26 4.81 9.09
C GLU A 152 -3.32 6.26 8.58
N LYS A 153 -2.56 6.57 7.52
CA LYS A 153 -2.60 7.89 6.88
C LYS A 153 -3.96 8.23 6.29
N GLN A 154 -4.59 7.28 5.60
CA GLN A 154 -5.92 7.50 5.04
C GLN A 154 -6.97 7.74 6.13
N VAL A 155 -6.83 7.08 7.29
CA VAL A 155 -7.65 7.37 8.48
C VAL A 155 -7.37 8.78 8.94
N GLN A 156 -6.10 9.15 9.18
CA GLN A 156 -5.70 10.47 9.65
C GLN A 156 -6.30 11.61 8.79
N VAL A 157 -6.17 11.55 7.46
CA VAL A 157 -6.66 12.63 6.57
C VAL A 157 -8.18 12.72 6.50
N SER A 158 -8.89 11.65 6.87
CA SER A 158 -10.36 11.59 6.83
C SER A 158 -10.98 11.56 8.23
N TYR A 159 -10.16 11.68 9.29
CA TYR A 159 -10.62 11.42 10.64
C TYR A 159 -11.57 12.52 11.09
N HIS A 160 -12.72 12.09 11.58
CA HIS A 160 -13.64 12.90 12.36
C HIS A 160 -14.26 11.99 13.43
N PRO A 161 -14.49 12.44 14.67
CA PRO A 161 -15.10 11.59 15.70
C PRO A 161 -16.46 11.00 15.33
N GLN A 162 -17.20 11.66 14.43
CA GLN A 162 -18.48 11.16 13.90
C GLN A 162 -18.33 10.23 12.68
N ASN A 163 -17.16 10.19 12.03
CA ASN A 163 -16.91 9.26 10.92
C ASN A 163 -16.68 7.85 11.46
N LEU A 164 -17.05 6.85 10.67
CA LEU A 164 -16.86 5.42 10.96
C LEU A 164 -15.91 4.81 9.94
N PHE A 165 -15.01 3.96 10.38
CA PHE A 165 -14.06 3.25 9.51
C PHE A 165 -14.21 1.76 9.71
N CYS A 166 -14.52 1.02 8.66
CA CYS A 166 -14.68 -0.42 8.67
C CYS A 166 -13.62 -1.05 7.76
N PHE A 167 -12.83 -1.96 8.32
CA PHE A 167 -11.79 -2.68 7.60
C PHE A 167 -12.08 -4.17 7.60
N ALA A 168 -12.06 -4.79 6.41
CA ALA A 168 -11.99 -6.23 6.24
C ALA A 168 -10.57 -6.60 5.84
N ILE A 169 -9.90 -7.45 6.64
CA ILE A 169 -8.53 -7.87 6.34
C ILE A 169 -8.58 -9.11 5.44
N ASP A 170 -7.79 -9.13 4.37
CA ASP A 170 -7.57 -10.34 3.58
C ASP A 170 -6.94 -11.43 4.46
N GLN A 171 -7.51 -12.63 4.46
CA GLN A 171 -7.05 -13.75 5.28
C GLN A 171 -5.57 -14.14 5.04
N LYS A 172 -5.01 -13.83 3.86
CA LYS A 172 -3.62 -14.13 3.50
C LYS A 172 -2.66 -13.00 3.88
N ALA A 173 -3.13 -11.92 4.48
CA ALA A 173 -2.27 -10.84 4.92
C ALA A 173 -1.25 -11.32 5.97
N PRO A 174 -0.06 -10.72 6.03
CA PRO A 174 0.95 -11.08 7.03
C PRO A 174 0.41 -10.94 8.46
N ARG A 175 0.83 -11.81 9.38
CA ARG A 175 0.39 -11.78 10.78
C ARG A 175 0.64 -10.41 11.44
N GLU A 176 1.81 -9.82 11.19
CA GLU A 176 2.15 -8.49 11.67
C GLU A 176 1.15 -7.42 11.19
N PHE A 177 0.67 -7.52 9.96
CA PHE A 177 -0.35 -6.62 9.43
C PHE A 177 -1.69 -6.77 10.17
N HIS A 178 -2.11 -8.01 10.47
CA HIS A 178 -3.29 -8.26 11.29
C HIS A 178 -3.15 -7.66 12.70
N ASP A 179 -1.99 -7.87 13.34
CA ASP A 179 -1.71 -7.36 14.68
C ASP A 179 -1.73 -5.82 14.70
N ASN A 180 -1.14 -5.16 13.71
CA ASN A 180 -1.14 -3.70 13.59
C ASN A 180 -2.55 -3.13 13.36
N MET A 181 -3.33 -3.72 12.45
CA MET A 181 -4.73 -3.32 12.22
C MET A 181 -5.62 -3.54 13.46
N LYS A 182 -5.35 -4.60 14.22
CA LYS A 182 -6.04 -4.86 15.49
C LYS A 182 -5.73 -3.77 16.50
N SER A 183 -4.46 -3.44 16.74
CA SER A 183 -4.06 -2.34 17.63
C SER A 183 -4.72 -1.02 17.24
N LEU A 184 -4.77 -0.70 15.94
CA LEU A 184 -5.46 0.50 15.45
C LEU A 184 -6.95 0.53 15.85
N SER A 185 -7.67 -0.59 15.68
CA SER A 185 -9.09 -0.70 16.04
C SER A 185 -9.35 -0.63 17.55
N GLU A 186 -8.46 -1.19 18.36
CA GLU A 186 -8.59 -1.18 19.82
C GLU A 186 -8.37 0.22 20.41
N CYS A 187 -7.57 1.06 19.74
CA CYS A 187 -7.21 2.38 20.22
C CYS A 187 -8.19 3.50 19.80
N LEU A 188 -9.03 3.27 18.80
CA LEU A 188 -9.96 4.26 18.25
C LEU A 188 -11.38 3.68 18.15
N PRO A 189 -12.35 4.19 18.94
CA PRO A 189 -13.67 3.56 19.08
C PRO A 189 -14.53 3.61 17.82
N ASN A 190 -14.18 4.46 16.85
CA ASN A 190 -14.87 4.61 15.57
C ASN A 190 -14.21 3.82 14.43
N ILE A 191 -13.27 2.92 14.76
CA ILE A 191 -12.67 1.97 13.84
C ILE A 191 -13.18 0.56 14.17
N ILE A 192 -13.74 -0.11 13.16
CA ILE A 192 -14.33 -1.44 13.24
C ILE A 192 -13.50 -2.37 12.37
N LEU A 193 -13.00 -3.44 12.98
CA LEU A 193 -12.30 -4.50 12.28
C LEU A 193 -13.23 -5.70 12.13
N LEU A 194 -13.46 -6.13 10.89
CA LEU A 194 -14.20 -7.35 10.60
C LEU A 194 -13.28 -8.57 10.73
N PRO A 195 -13.82 -9.70 11.22
CA PRO A 195 -13.08 -10.96 11.34
C PRO A 195 -12.67 -11.55 10.00
#